data_AF-A0A1B9I2Z0-F1
#
_entry.id   AF-A0A1B9I2Z0-F1
#
_cell.length_a   1.000
_cell.length_b   1.000
_cell.length_c   1.000
_cell.angle_alpha   90.00
_cell.angle_beta   90.00
_cell.angle_gamma   90.00
#
_symmetry.space_group_name_H-M   'P 1'
#
loop_
_entity.id
_entity.type
_entity.pdbx_description
1 polymer ?
#
loop_
_entity_poly.entity_id
_entity_poly.type
_entity_poly.pdbx_seq_one_letter_code
_entity_poly.pdbx_strand_id
1 'polypeptide(L)'
;MPPKREYSSDSDAELKVNASSVKKISSPRKGWTPTEESAFINIIDEIVKNNLWSMVKDHPDLAGRQNGAVISHWNAMVKKLRKTS
;
A
#
# COMPACT_ATOMS: atom_id res chain seq x y z
N MET A 1 -27.13 65.29 1.17
CA MET A 1 -27.05 64.58 2.47
C MET A 1 -25.70 63.85 2.56
N PRO A 2 -25.13 63.73 3.78
CA PRO A 2 -23.69 63.72 4.07
C PRO A 2 -23.15 62.27 4.33
N PRO A 3 -21.92 62.04 4.83
CA PRO A 3 -20.81 61.42 4.08
C PRO A 3 -20.47 59.99 4.55
N LYS A 4 -19.57 59.35 3.78
CA LYS A 4 -18.98 58.01 3.96
C LYS A 4 -18.47 57.78 5.40
N ARG A 5 -18.88 56.68 6.02
CA ARG A 5 -18.39 56.23 7.34
C ARG A 5 -16.97 55.70 7.23
N GLU A 6 -16.17 56.14 8.18
CA GLU A 6 -14.72 55.98 8.28
C GLU A 6 -14.29 54.63 8.88
N TYR A 7 -13.05 54.30 8.56
CA TYR A 7 -12.16 53.34 9.21
C TYR A 7 -12.19 53.43 10.75
N SER A 8 -12.18 52.28 11.42
CA SER A 8 -11.61 52.17 12.76
C SER A 8 -10.31 51.38 12.66
N SER A 9 -9.22 52.10 12.85
CA SER A 9 -7.87 51.60 13.04
C SER A 9 -7.75 51.16 14.50
N ASP A 10 -7.36 49.92 14.75
CA ASP A 10 -6.72 49.54 16.00
C ASP A 10 -5.46 48.75 15.63
N SER A 11 -4.33 49.37 15.96
CA SER A 11 -2.98 48.85 15.72
C SER A 11 -2.69 47.77 16.75
N ASP A 12 -2.37 46.55 16.33
CA ASP A 12 -1.48 45.71 17.12
C ASP A 12 -0.65 44.78 16.22
N ALA A 13 0.67 44.98 16.33
CA ALA A 13 1.78 44.13 15.95
C ALA A 13 1.64 43.27 14.67
N GLU A 14 2.41 43.64 13.63
CA GLU A 14 2.88 42.71 12.59
C GLU A 14 3.66 41.56 13.24
N LEU A 15 2.97 40.49 13.65
CA LEU A 15 3.58 39.18 13.76
C LEU A 15 3.77 38.68 12.34
N LYS A 16 4.98 38.91 11.83
CA LYS A 16 5.54 38.29 10.64
C LYS A 16 5.50 36.78 10.85
N VAL A 17 4.37 36.16 10.56
CA VAL A 17 4.23 34.70 10.58
C VAL A 17 5.05 34.22 9.39
N ASN A 18 6.33 33.99 9.62
CA ASN A 18 7.12 33.10 8.78
C ASN A 18 6.33 31.80 8.73
N ALA A 19 5.54 31.64 7.66
CA ALA A 19 4.91 30.39 7.29
C ALA A 19 6.04 29.44 6.86
N SER A 20 6.81 29.02 7.86
CA SER A 20 7.68 27.87 7.80
C SER A 20 6.73 26.73 7.48
N SER A 21 6.66 26.40 6.20
CA SER A 21 5.96 25.21 5.72
C SER A 21 6.42 24.07 6.60
N VAL A 22 5.57 23.66 7.54
CA VAL A 22 5.84 22.52 8.41
C VAL A 22 5.95 21.34 7.47
N LYS A 23 7.20 20.99 7.13
CA LYS A 23 7.50 19.78 6.37
C LYS A 23 6.87 18.67 7.18
N LYS A 24 5.76 18.12 6.68
CA LYS A 24 5.18 16.90 7.23
C LYS A 24 6.33 15.91 7.30
N ILE A 25 6.77 15.60 8.51
CA ILE A 25 7.78 14.59 8.76
C ILE A 25 7.08 13.31 8.30
N SER A 26 7.28 12.94 7.03
CA SER A 26 6.88 11.64 6.53
C SER A 26 7.57 10.65 7.44
N SER A 27 6.80 9.86 8.19
CA SER A 27 7.38 8.72 8.86
C SER A 27 8.16 7.93 7.80
N PRO A 28 9.43 7.57 8.06
CA PRO A 28 10.15 6.73 7.13
C PRO A 28 9.31 5.46 6.97
N ARG A 29 8.88 5.19 5.74
CA ARG A 29 8.15 3.95 5.43
C ARG A 29 9.06 2.82 5.88
N LYS A 30 8.60 2.03 6.86
CA LYS A 30 9.34 0.87 7.31
C LYS A 30 9.55 -0.03 6.09
N GLY A 31 10.82 -0.27 5.75
CA GLY A 31 11.16 -1.24 4.71
C GLY A 31 10.75 -2.63 5.15
N TRP A 32 10.39 -3.48 4.20
CA TRP A 32 10.11 -4.87 4.48
C TRP A 32 11.38 -5.56 4.99
N THR A 33 11.27 -6.22 6.14
CA THR A 33 12.35 -7.08 6.65
C THR A 33 12.24 -8.48 6.04
N PRO A 34 13.35 -9.23 5.90
CA PRO A 34 13.30 -10.59 5.34
C PRO A 34 12.41 -11.54 6.17
N THR A 35 12.28 -11.29 7.47
CA THR A 35 11.36 -12.02 8.36
C THR A 35 9.90 -11.72 8.04
N GLU A 36 9.55 -10.44 7.84
CA GLU A 36 8.21 -10.02 7.44
C GLU A 36 7.85 -10.57 6.04
N GLU A 37 8.78 -10.53 5.09
CA GLU A 37 8.56 -11.09 3.75
C GLU A 37 8.34 -12.61 3.79
N SER A 38 9.13 -13.34 4.57
CA SER A 38 8.97 -14.78 4.74
C SER A 38 7.61 -15.14 5.36
N ALA A 39 7.21 -14.41 6.39
CA ALA A 39 5.90 -14.58 7.02
C ALA A 39 4.76 -14.27 6.04
N PHE A 40 4.90 -13.19 5.27
CA PHE A 40 3.91 -12.78 4.27
C PHE A 40 3.75 -13.82 3.15
N ILE A 41 4.86 -14.36 2.63
CA ILE A 41 4.84 -15.43 1.62
C ILE A 41 4.14 -16.68 2.16
N ASN A 42 4.37 -17.05 3.43
CA ASN A 42 3.72 -18.21 4.03
C ASN A 42 2.21 -18.04 4.16
N ILE A 43 1.74 -16.86 4.58
CA ILE A 43 0.31 -16.55 4.68
C ILE A 43 -0.36 -16.64 3.31
N ILE A 44 0.27 -16.09 2.27
CA ILE A 44 -0.25 -16.18 0.90
C ILE A 44 -0.29 -17.64 0.43
N ASP A 45 0.76 -18.41 0.69
CA ASP A 45 0.83 -19.83 0.31
C ASP A 45 -0.33 -20.65 0.91
N GLU A 46 -0.67 -20.42 2.18
CA GLU A 46 -1.82 -21.08 2.82
C GLU A 46 -3.17 -20.70 2.18
N ILE A 47 -3.39 -19.40 1.93
CA ILE A 47 -4.62 -18.91 1.30
C ILE A 47 -4.77 -19.51 -0.10
N VAL A 48 -3.69 -19.51 -0.86
CA VAL A 48 -3.67 -20.01 -2.24
C VAL A 48 -3.91 -21.52 -2.25
N LYS A 49 -3.22 -22.31 -1.42
CA LYS A 49 -3.43 -23.77 -1.38
C LYS A 49 -4.89 -24.17 -1.10
N ASN A 50 -5.61 -23.40 -0.29
CA ASN A 50 -7.00 -23.69 0.05
C ASN A 50 -7.98 -23.36 -1.09
N ASN A 51 -7.73 -22.30 -1.88
CA ASN A 51 -8.71 -21.76 -2.82
C ASN A 51 -8.30 -21.79 -4.30
N LEU A 52 -7.04 -22.11 -4.62
CA LEU A 52 -6.48 -21.98 -5.96
C LEU A 52 -7.26 -22.77 -7.00
N TRP A 53 -7.51 -24.06 -6.75
CA TRP A 53 -8.23 -24.89 -7.71
C TRP A 53 -9.67 -24.44 -7.92
N SER A 54 -10.34 -24.01 -6.84
CA SER A 54 -11.73 -23.54 -6.90
C SER A 54 -11.88 -22.33 -7.81
N MET A 55 -10.90 -21.43 -7.83
CA MET A 55 -10.90 -20.25 -8.69
C MET A 55 -10.41 -20.52 -10.11
N VAL A 56 -9.48 -21.47 -10.26
CA VAL A 56 -8.81 -21.73 -11.55
C VAL A 56 -9.62 -22.64 -12.47
N LYS A 57 -10.44 -23.53 -11.91
CA LYS A 57 -11.27 -24.48 -12.69
C LYS A 57 -12.26 -23.79 -13.63
N ASP A 58 -12.69 -22.58 -13.29
CA ASP A 58 -13.66 -21.80 -14.07
C ASP A 58 -12.97 -20.84 -15.07
N HIS A 59 -11.64 -20.77 -15.05
CA HIS A 59 -10.87 -19.90 -15.93
C HIS A 59 -10.59 -20.61 -17.27
N PRO A 60 -10.96 -20.02 -18.43
CA PRO A 60 -10.93 -20.69 -19.73
C PRO A 60 -9.55 -21.23 -20.10
N ASP A 61 -8.48 -20.47 -19.84
CA ASP A 61 -7.11 -20.86 -20.23
C ASP A 61 -6.42 -21.82 -19.25
N LEU A 62 -6.90 -21.87 -18.00
CA LEU A 62 -6.21 -22.57 -16.91
C LEU A 62 -6.92 -23.85 -16.49
N ALA A 63 -8.24 -23.96 -16.75
CA ALA A 63 -9.02 -25.16 -16.51
C ALA A 63 -8.42 -26.41 -17.20
N GLY A 64 -7.85 -26.23 -18.41
CA GLY A 64 -7.21 -27.31 -19.17
C GLY A 64 -5.91 -27.85 -18.58
N ARG A 65 -5.27 -27.14 -17.64
CA ARG A 65 -3.97 -27.55 -17.06
C ARG A 65 -4.09 -28.63 -15.99
N GLN A 66 -5.31 -28.92 -15.52
CA GLN A 66 -5.59 -29.81 -14.37
C GLN A 66 -5.01 -29.31 -13.03
N ASN A 67 -5.62 -29.73 -11.92
CA ASN A 67 -5.28 -29.24 -10.59
C ASN A 67 -3.79 -29.42 -10.23
N GLY A 68 -3.23 -30.59 -10.51
CA GLY A 68 -1.84 -30.90 -10.18
C GLY A 68 -0.83 -29.96 -10.86
N ALA A 69 -1.05 -29.58 -12.12
CA ALA A 69 -0.13 -28.68 -12.82
C ALA A 69 -0.22 -27.25 -12.28
N VAL A 70 -1.42 -26.80 -11.90
CA VAL A 70 -1.65 -25.48 -11.31
C VAL A 70 -0.96 -25.36 -9.96
N ILE A 71 -1.11 -26.36 -9.08
CA ILE A 71 -0.42 -26.41 -7.78
C ILE A 71 1.10 -26.49 -7.95
N SER A 72 1.58 -27.33 -8.88
CA SER A 72 3.02 -27.44 -9.17
C SER A 72 3.60 -26.11 -9.67
N HIS A 73 2.86 -25.40 -10.52
CA HIS A 73 3.26 -24.08 -11.00
C HIS A 73 3.33 -23.06 -9.85
N TRP A 74 2.33 -23.03 -8.97
CA TRP A 74 2.34 -22.17 -7.78
C TRP A 74 3.55 -22.46 -6.88
N ASN A 75 3.82 -23.72 -6.57
CA ASN A 75 4.99 -24.10 -5.75
C ASN A 75 6.31 -23.62 -6.36
N ALA A 76 6.44 -23.68 -7.69
CA ALA A 76 7.61 -23.16 -8.38
C ALA A 76 7.72 -21.62 -8.29
N MET A 77 6.59 -20.89 -8.29
CA MET A 77 6.56 -19.45 -8.07
C MET A 77 6.97 -19.09 -6.64
N VAL A 78 6.40 -19.75 -5.63
CA VAL A 78 6.75 -19.53 -4.22
C VAL A 78 8.24 -19.79 -3.99
N LYS A 79 8.80 -20.84 -4.59
CA LYS A 79 10.24 -21.14 -4.50
C LYS A 79 11.11 -20.01 -5.07
N LYS A 80 10.68 -19.34 -6.15
CA LYS A 80 11.39 -18.19 -6.71
C LYS A 80 11.29 -16.98 -5.78
N LEU A 81 10.10 -16.69 -5.26
CA LEU A 81 9.87 -15.58 -4.32
C LEU A 81 10.78 -15.69 -3.08
N ARG A 82 10.89 -16.90 -2.51
CA ARG A 82 11.76 -17.17 -1.36
C ARG A 82 13.27 -17.13 -1.66
N LYS A 83 13.68 -17.18 -2.93
CA LYS A 83 15.09 -17.09 -3.33
C LYS A 83 15.53 -15.64 -3.56
N THR A 84 14.57 -14.74 -3.76
CA THR A 84 14.81 -13.33 -4.07
C THR A 84 14.73 -12.42 -2.84
N SER A 85 14.06 -12.86 -1.77
CA SER A 85 14.16 -12.30 -0.40
C SER A 85 15.40 -12.79 0.34
#